data_AF-R9PNJ3-F1
#
_entry.id   AF-R9PNJ3-F1
#
_cell.length_a   1.000
_cell.length_b   1.000
_cell.length_c   1.000
_cell.angle_alpha   90.00
_cell.angle_beta   90.00
_cell.angle_gamma   90.00
#
_symmetry.space_group_name_H-M   'P 1'
#
loop_
_entity.id
_entity.type
_entity.pdbx_description
1 polymer ?
#
loop_
_entity_poly.entity_id
_entity_poly.type
_entity_poly.pdbx_seq_one_letter_code
_entity_poly.pdbx_strand_id
1 'polypeptide(L)' 'MCEIYSGAEAELFELKSRSVRLDGVVTSIRLEAIFWQLLEQIADEANLSLAGVFNTNLP' A
#
# COMPACT_ATOMS: atom_id res chain seq x y z
N MET A 1 24.60 -1.37 10.10
CA MET A 1 23.86 -1.17 8.83
C MET A 1 23.33 -2.49 8.27
N CYS A 2 24.09 -3.59 8.31
CA CYS A 2 23.59 -4.91 7.88
C CYS A 2 22.47 -5.49 8.76
N GLU A 3 22.41 -5.20 10.06
CA GLU A 3 21.43 -5.84 10.97
C GLU A 3 19.99 -5.32 10.84
N ILE A 4 19.77 -4.14 10.24
CA ILE A 4 18.41 -3.59 10.06
C ILE A 4 17.70 -4.28 8.88
N TYR A 5 18.47 -4.75 7.88
CA TYR A 5 17.93 -5.33 6.64
C TYR A 5 18.13 -6.84 6.53
N SER A 6 18.94 -7.47 7.39
CA SER A 6 19.29 -8.90 7.26
C SER A 6 18.26 -9.88 7.84
N GLY A 7 17.25 -9.39 8.58
CA GLY A 7 16.21 -10.23 9.21
C GLY A 7 14.79 -9.95 8.74
N ALA A 8 14.60 -9.03 7.80
CA ALA A 8 13.27 -8.72 7.29
C ALA A 8 12.88 -9.78 6.26
N GLU A 9 11.69 -10.36 6.43
CA GLU A 9 11.19 -11.44 5.57
C GLU A 9 11.20 -11.00 4.11
N ALA A 10 11.82 -11.79 3.22
CA ALA A 10 11.99 -11.43 1.82
C ALA A 10 10.66 -11.14 1.13
N GLU A 11 9.57 -11.76 1.60
CA GLU A 11 8.21 -11.51 1.12
C GLU A 11 7.74 -10.06 1.36
N LEU A 12 8.23 -9.38 2.41
CA LEU A 12 7.84 -7.99 2.73
C LEU A 12 8.36 -6.99 1.69
N PHE A 13 9.48 -7.29 1.04
CA PHE A 13 10.06 -6.46 -0.03
C PHE A 13 9.63 -6.90 -1.42
N GLU A 14 8.79 -7.94 -1.54
CA GLU A 14 8.30 -8.39 -2.83
C GLU A 14 7.43 -7.31 -3.46
N LEU A 15 7.76 -6.93 -4.70
CA LEU A 15 7.00 -5.94 -5.46
C LEU A 15 5.65 -6.54 -5.90
N LYS A 16 4.56 -6.08 -5.27
CA LYS A 16 3.19 -6.41 -5.64
C LYS A 16 2.61 -5.30 -6.51
N SER A 17 2.01 -5.68 -7.63
CA SER A 17 1.26 -4.75 -8.48
C SER A 17 -0.23 -4.88 -8.19
N ARG A 18 -0.92 -3.77 -7.90
CA ARG A 18 -2.38 -3.73 -7.72
C ARG A 18 -2.97 -2.60 -8.55
N SER A 19 -4.17 -2.83 -9.08
CA SER A 19 -4.94 -1.80 -9.79
C SER A 19 -5.79 -1.03 -8.78
N VAL A 20 -5.60 0.28 -8.72
CA VAL A 20 -6.37 1.18 -7.84
C VAL A 20 -7.03 2.28 -8.67
N ARG A 21 -8.05 2.91 -8.10
CA ARG A 21 -8.69 4.08 -8.73
C ARG A 21 -8.15 5.34 -8.10
N LEU A 22 -7.50 6.17 -8.91
CA LEU A 22 -7.05 7.51 -8.56
C LEU A 22 -7.90 8.49 -9.37
N ASP A 23 -8.70 9.32 -8.70
CA ASP A 23 -9.54 10.34 -9.35
C ASP A 23 -10.39 9.80 -10.51
N GLY A 24 -10.94 8.60 -10.34
CA GLY A 24 -11.79 7.93 -11.34
C GLY A 24 -11.02 7.22 -12.47
N VAL A 25 -9.70 7.35 -12.54
CA VAL A 25 -8.84 6.63 -13.49
C VAL A 25 -8.26 5.38 -12.84
N VAL A 26 -8.31 4.25 -13.55
CA VAL A 26 -7.68 3.00 -13.08
C VAL A 26 -6.18 3.08 -13.35
N THR A 27 -5.40 3.05 -12.29
CA THR A 27 -3.94 3.13 -12.33
C THR A 27 -3.33 1.86 -11.71
N SER A 28 -2.37 1.27 -12.41
CA SER A 28 -1.60 0.13 -11.89
C SER A 28 -0.43 0.64 -11.06
N ILE A 29 -0.46 0.42 -9.75
CA ILE A 29 0.61 0.81 -8.83
C ILE A 29 1.42 -0.43 -8.47
N ARG A 30 2.74 -0.31 -8.45
CA ARG A 30 3.67 -1.36 -8.00
C ARG A 30 4.44 -0.86 -6.78
N LEU A 31 4.30 -1.58 -5.67
CA LEU A 31 4.92 -1.28 -4.38
C LEU A 31 5.31 -2.59 -3.69
N GLU A 32 6.25 -2.51 -2.76
CA GLU A 32 6.61 -3.61 -1.87
C GLU A 32 5.42 -4.02 -0.99
N ALA A 33 5.36 -5.30 -0.61
CA ALA A 33 4.28 -5.85 0.20
C ALA A 33 4.12 -5.12 1.54
N ILE A 34 5.21 -4.67 2.17
CA ILE A 34 5.17 -3.89 3.42
C ILE A 34 4.44 -2.56 3.27
N PHE A 35 4.57 -1.88 2.13
CA PHE A 35 3.83 -0.64 1.89
C PHE A 35 2.34 -0.89 1.70
N TRP A 36 1.98 -2.00 1.04
CA TRP A 36 0.58 -2.41 0.94
C TRP A 36 -0.04 -2.69 2.32
N GLN A 37 0.70 -3.35 3.21
CA GLN A 37 0.25 -3.59 4.59
C GLN A 37 0.08 -2.27 5.38
N LEU A 38 1.04 -1.34 5.25
CA LEU A 38 0.95 -0.04 5.90
C LEU A 38 -0.26 0.77 5.40
N LEU A 39 -0.53 0.74 4.10
CA LEU A 39 -1.70 1.41 3.52
C LEU A 39 -3.01 0.78 3.97
N GLU A 40 -3.06 -0.55 4.13
CA GLU A 40 -4.21 -1.24 4.71
C GLU A 40 -4.44 -0.81 6.17
N GLN A 41 -3.37 -0.72 6.98
CA GLN A 41 -3.46 -0.23 8.35
C GLN A 41 -3.97 1.22 8.42
N ILE A 42 -3.45 2.12 7.59
CA ILE A 42 -3.91 3.51 7.53
C ILE A 42 -5.39 3.57 7.11
N ALA A 43 -5.81 2.72 6.18
CA ALA A 43 -7.21 2.62 5.76
C ALA A 43 -8.09 2.21 6.95
N ASP A 44 -7.70 1.19 7.69
CA ASP A 44 -8.42 0.69 8.86
C ASP A 44 -8.51 1.75 9.97
N GLU A 45 -7.42 2.46 10.26
CA GLU A 45 -7.39 3.56 11.24
C GLU A 45 -8.30 4.73 10.82
N ALA A 46 -8.39 5.02 9.52
CA ALA A 46 -9.28 6.02 8.96
C ALA A 46 -10.72 5.52 8.76
N ASN A 47 -11.00 4.24 9.05
CA ASN A 47 -12.26 3.56 8.77
C ASN A 47 -12.68 3.67 7.28
N LEU A 48 -11.69 3.63 6.39
CA LEU A 48 -11.80 3.67 4.94
C LEU A 48 -11.40 2.31 4.35
N SER A 49 -11.80 2.06 3.10
CA SER A 49 -11.22 0.94 2.34
C SER A 49 -9.87 1.35 1.76
N LEU A 50 -9.01 0.38 1.43
CA LEU A 50 -7.74 0.63 0.73
C LEU A 50 -7.94 1.48 -0.54
N ALA A 51 -9.03 1.27 -1.28
CA ALA A 51 -9.38 2.09 -2.45
C ALA A 51 -9.74 3.54 -2.08
N GLY A 52 -10.31 3.76 -0.89
CA GLY A 52 -10.62 5.08 -0.34
C GLY A 52 -9.38 5.88 0.01
N VAL A 53 -8.30 5.25 0.46
CA VAL A 53 -7.02 5.92 0.76
C VAL A 53 -6.42 6.60 -0.47
N PHE A 54 -6.61 6.01 -1.65
CA PHE A 54 -6.14 6.55 -2.92
C PHE A 54 -7.06 7.63 -3.49
N ASN A 55 -8.30 7.74 -3.00
CA ASN A 55 -9.25 8.72 -3.49
C ASN A 55 -9.16 10.00 -2.64
N THR A 56 -8.56 11.05 -3.20
CA THR A 56 -8.44 12.37 -2.54
C THR A 56 -9.76 13.15 -2.51
N ASN A 57 -10.80 12.66 -3.19
CA ASN A 57 -12.17 13.18 -3.05
C ASN A 57 -12.88 12.55 -1.85
N LEU A 58 -12.34 12.75 -0.66
CA LEU A 58 -13.13 12.64 0.57
C LEU A 58 -14.14 13.82 0.55
N PRO A 59 -15.44 13.60 0.81
CA PRO A 59 -16.35 14.72 1.06
C PRO A 59 -15.95 15.51 2.30
#